data_AF-A0A5E7WL85-F1
#
_entry.id   AF-A0A5E7WL85-F1
#
_cell.length_a   1.000
_cell.length_b   1.000
_cell.length_c   1.000
_cell.angle_alpha   90.00
_cell.angle_beta   90.00
_cell.angle_gamma   90.00
#
_symmetry.space_group_name_H-M   'P 1'
#
loop_
_entity.id
_entity.type
_entity.pdbx_description
1 polymer ?
#
loop_
_entity_poly.entity_id
_entity_poly.type
_entity_poly.pdbx_seq_one_letter_code
_entity_poly.pdbx_strand_id
1 'polypeptide(L)'
;MFWLGPFEYKSKKELLDRLKDHLQNAPIGVITNKLAVKKMHLLIAMHPEASRKIGVGIDHFKIVRNALGAGRGDQTCSHRWQ
;
A
#
# COMPACT_ATOMS: atom_id res chain seq x y z
N MET A 1 -17.72 9.82 -0.31
CA MET A 1 -16.76 9.80 0.83
C MET A 1 -16.23 8.41 1.04
N PHE A 2 -14.92 8.29 1.17
CA PHE A 2 -14.21 7.06 1.53
C PHE A 2 -13.38 7.32 2.79
N TRP A 3 -13.50 6.45 3.78
CA TRP A 3 -12.82 6.61 5.06
C TRP A 3 -11.71 5.57 5.20
N LEU A 4 -10.49 6.03 5.41
CA LEU A 4 -9.35 5.21 5.77
C LEU A 4 -9.04 5.43 7.26
N GLY A 5 -9.80 4.76 8.13
CA GLY A 5 -9.76 5.04 9.57
C GLY A 5 -10.12 6.51 9.85
N PRO A 6 -9.24 7.32 10.48
CA PRO A 6 -9.50 8.72 10.79
C PRO A 6 -9.31 9.67 9.58
N PHE A 7 -8.93 9.15 8.41
CA PHE A 7 -8.67 9.97 7.23
C PHE A 7 -9.84 9.92 6.26
N GLU A 8 -10.47 11.08 6.04
CA GLU A 8 -11.50 11.24 5.03
C GLU A 8 -10.89 11.52 3.66
N TYR A 9 -11.41 10.84 2.64
CA TYR A 9 -11.12 11.07 1.24
C TYR A 9 -12.43 11.24 0.47
N LYS A 10 -12.42 12.02 -0.61
CA LYS A 10 -13.62 12.20 -1.44
C LYS A 10 -14.07 10.88 -2.06
N SER A 11 -13.10 10.09 -2.54
CA SER A 11 -13.29 8.81 -3.22
C SER A 11 -12.10 7.87 -3.04
N LYS A 12 -12.30 6.56 -3.23
CA LYS A 12 -11.22 5.56 -3.25
C LYS A 12 -10.12 5.91 -4.26
N LYS A 13 -10.49 6.49 -5.42
CA LYS A 13 -9.55 6.95 -6.45
C LYS A 13 -8.62 8.06 -5.93
N GLU A 14 -9.14 9.02 -5.16
CA GLU A 14 -8.36 10.11 -4.57
C GLU A 14 -7.35 9.58 -3.54
N LEU A 15 -7.77 8.61 -2.72
CA LEU A 15 -6.87 7.93 -1.80
C LEU A 15 -5.70 7.25 -2.55
N LEU A 16 -6.00 6.52 -3.61
CA LEU A 16 -4.99 5.84 -4.43
C LEU A 16 -4.07 6.83 -5.14
N ASP A 17 -4.61 7.93 -5.64
CA ASP A 17 -3.85 8.97 -6.33
C ASP A 17 -2.86 9.65 -5.38
N ARG A 18 -3.31 10.06 -4.19
CA ARG A 18 -2.43 10.61 -3.14
C ARG A 18 -1.38 9.61 -2.66
N LEU A 19 -1.73 8.33 -2.56
CA LEU A 19 -0.77 7.29 -2.20
C LEU A 19 0.29 7.11 -3.29
N LYS A 20 -0.11 7.14 -4.56
CA LYS A 20 0.78 7.05 -5.71
C LYS A 20 1.73 8.24 -5.76
N ASP A 21 1.22 9.46 -5.62
CA ASP A 21 2.04 10.67 -5.56
C ASP A 21 3.04 10.61 -4.40
N HIS A 22 2.59 10.19 -3.21
CA HIS A 22 3.48 10.01 -2.06
C HIS A 22 4.59 9.01 -2.34
N LEU A 23 4.28 7.85 -2.93
CA LEU A 23 5.26 6.82 -3.25
C LEU A 23 6.22 7.23 -4.38
N GLN A 24 5.76 8.06 -5.32
CA GLN A 24 6.60 8.58 -6.40
C GLN A 24 7.61 9.61 -5.91
N ASN A 25 7.18 10.51 -5.02
CA ASN A 25 8.03 11.56 -4.46
C ASN A 25 8.89 11.10 -3.28
N ALA A 26 8.52 10.00 -2.62
CA ALA A 26 9.27 9.50 -1.48
C ALA A 26 10.63 8.91 -1.89
N PRO A 27 11.68 9.13 -1.07
CA PRO A 27 12.97 8.52 -1.31
C PRO A 27 12.89 6.99 -1.22
N ILE A 28 13.71 6.32 -2.04
CA ILE A 28 13.87 4.87 -1.97
C ILE A 28 14.45 4.52 -0.61
N GLY A 29 13.86 3.55 0.08
CA GLY A 29 14.33 3.15 1.41
C GLY A 29 13.19 2.89 2.39
N VAL A 30 13.53 2.81 3.67
CA VAL A 30 12.57 2.54 4.74
C VAL A 30 11.75 3.79 5.02
N ILE A 31 10.43 3.63 5.09
CA ILE A 31 9.50 4.68 5.51
C ILE A 31 9.67 4.88 7.01
N THR A 32 10.35 5.95 7.40
CA THR A 32 10.54 6.33 8.81
C THR A 32 9.41 7.22 9.34
N ASN A 33 8.60 7.78 8.44
CA ASN A 33 7.49 8.67 8.82
C ASN A 33 6.35 7.86 9.47
N LYS A 34 6.19 8.01 10.79
CA LYS A 34 5.16 7.32 11.60
C LYS A 34 3.74 7.50 11.05
N LEU A 35 3.43 8.65 10.44
CA LEU A 35 2.11 8.93 9.87
C LEU A 35 1.89 8.15 8.57
N ALA A 36 2.92 8.01 7.74
CA ALA A 36 2.88 7.19 6.53
C ALA A 36 2.78 5.70 6.88
N VAL A 37 3.53 5.23 7.89
CA VAL A 37 3.43 3.85 8.42
C VAL A 37 2.02 3.55 8.92
N LYS A 38 1.40 4.45 9.69
CA LYS A 38 0.00 4.28 10.14
C LYS A 38 -0.99 4.18 8.98
N LYS A 39 -0.85 5.03 7.95
CA LYS A 39 -1.70 4.98 6.75
C LYS A 39 -1.53 3.66 6.00
N MET A 40 -0.30 3.17 5.86
CA MET A 40 -0.02 1.87 5.25
C MET A 40 -0.63 0.71 6.05
N HIS A 41 -0.53 0.72 7.38
CA HIS A 41 -1.21 -0.27 8.23
C HIS A 41 -2.73 -0.26 8.04
N LEU A 42 -3.35 0.92 8.00
CA LEU A 42 -4.79 1.05 7.75
C LEU A 42 -5.17 0.52 6.36
N LEU A 43 -4.36 0.81 5.33
CA LEU A 43 -4.59 0.32 3.97
C LEU A 43 -4.55 -1.21 3.91
N ILE A 44 -3.58 -1.80 4.60
CA ILE A 44 -3.40 -3.25 4.71
C ILE A 44 -4.57 -3.88 5.47
N ALA A 45 -5.01 -3.30 6.58
CA ALA A 45 -6.16 -3.80 7.33
C ALA A 45 -7.47 -3.85 6.50
N MET A 46 -7.61 -2.99 5.50
CA MET A 46 -8.75 -3.01 4.58
C MET A 46 -8.63 -4.05 3.45
N HIS A 47 -7.45 -4.66 3.26
CA HIS A 47 -7.23 -5.62 2.18
C HIS A 47 -7.48 -7.06 2.71
N PRO A 48 -8.44 -7.82 2.15
CA PRO A 48 -8.80 -9.14 2.67
C PRO A 48 -7.64 -10.15 2.64
N GLU A 49 -6.71 -10.00 1.69
CA GLU A 49 -5.52 -10.86 1.61
C GLU A 49 -4.33 -10.36 2.43
N ALA A 50 -4.41 -9.18 3.05
CA ALA A 50 -3.31 -8.67 3.86
C ALA A 50 -3.03 -9.61 5.03
N SER A 51 -4.07 -10.06 5.74
CA SER A 51 -3.92 -11.00 6.86
C SER A 51 -3.14 -12.26 6.47
N ARG A 52 -3.26 -12.69 5.21
CA ARG A 52 -2.55 -13.85 4.64
C ARG A 52 -1.09 -13.55 4.28
N LYS A 53 -0.73 -12.30 3.93
CA LYS A 53 0.62 -11.89 3.53
C LYS A 53 1.46 -11.29 4.66
N ILE A 54 0.84 -10.84 5.75
CA ILE A 54 1.50 -10.14 6.87
C ILE A 54 2.03 -11.14 7.92
N GLY A 55 1.37 -12.27 8.11
CA GLY A 55 1.79 -13.28 9.08
C GLY A 55 1.84 -12.71 10.50
N VAL A 56 3.02 -12.72 11.13
CA VAL A 56 3.22 -12.31 12.55
C VAL A 56 3.10 -10.80 12.78
N GLY A 57 3.19 -9.97 11.73
CA GLY A 57 3.15 -8.51 11.83
C GLY A 57 4.04 -7.82 10.80
N ILE A 58 4.05 -6.49 10.81
CA ILE A 58 4.92 -5.67 9.96
C ILE A 58 6.02 -5.05 10.82
N ASP A 59 7.27 -5.35 10.50
CA ASP A 59 8.44 -4.72 11.13
C ASP A 59 8.65 -3.29 10.59
N HIS A 60 8.71 -3.13 9.27
CA HIS A 60 8.83 -1.83 8.61
C HIS A 60 8.28 -1.84 7.18
N PHE A 61 8.00 -0.65 6.65
CA PHE A 61 7.65 -0.44 5.24
C PHE A 61 8.87 0.04 4.46
N LYS A 62 9.16 -0.57 3.32
CA LYS A 62 10.26 -0.16 2.43
C LYS A 62 9.74 0.18 1.04
N ILE A 63 10.08 1.37 0.55
CA ILE A 63 9.87 1.79 -0.82
C ILE A 63 11.04 1.26 -1.65
N VAL A 64 10.73 0.38 -2.59
CA VAL A 64 11.68 -0.11 -3.59
C VAL A 64 11.19 0.33 -4.96
N ARG A 65 12.05 1.00 -5.75
CA ARG A 65 11.75 1.23 -7.16
C ARG A 65 11.92 -0.08 -7.88
N ASN A 66 10.85 -0.54 -8.52
CA ASN A 66 10.97 -1.71 -9.37
C ASN A 66 11.67 -1.31 -10.68
N ALA A 67 12.78 -1.95 -11.01
CA ALA A 67 13.56 -1.65 -12.22
C ALA A 67 12.77 -1.89 -13.53
N LEU A 68 11.62 -2.57 -13.46
CA LEU A 68 10.80 -2.98 -14.61
C LEU A 68 9.47 -2.22 -14.77
N GLY A 69 9.20 -1.16 -14.01
CA GLY A 69 8.02 -0.29 -14.23
C GLY A 69 6.62 -0.92 -14.02
N ALA A 70 6.52 -2.24 -13.85
CA ALA A 70 5.30 -2.97 -13.53
C ALA A 70 5.54 -3.75 -12.24
N GLY A 71 4.70 -3.56 -11.21
CA GLY A 71 4.91 -4.13 -9.89
C GLY A 71 5.30 -5.61 -9.94
N ARG A 72 6.31 -6.01 -9.15
CA ARG A 72 6.43 -7.38 -8.67
C ARG A 72 5.28 -7.64 -7.67
N GLY A 73 4.04 -7.58 -8.17
CA GLY A 73 2.99 -8.38 -7.61
C GLY A 73 3.42 -9.80 -7.90
N ASP A 74 3.73 -10.54 -6.85
CA ASP A 74 3.63 -11.99 -6.76
C ASP A 74 2.97 -12.59 -8.01
N GLN A 75 3.78 -13.06 -8.97
CA GLN A 75 3.31 -13.76 -10.18
C GLN A 75 2.88 -15.19 -9.82
N THR A 76 2.12 -15.33 -8.74
CA THR A 76 1.59 -16.58 -8.22
C THR A 76 0.12 -16.44 -7.82
N CYS A 77 -0.66 -15.80 -8.68
CA CYS A 77 -2.09 -16.12 -8.82
C CYS A 77 -2.42 -16.28 -10.31
N SER A 78 -2.05 -17.45 -10.83
CA SER A 78 -2.73 -18.04 -11.98
C SER A 78 -4.18 -18.33 -11.57
N HIS A 79 -5.12 -17.46 -11.96
CA HIS A 79 -6.39 -17.83 -12.60
C HIS A 79 -7.34 -16.63 -12.69
N ARG A 80 -7.68 -16.31 -13.93
CA ARG A 80 -9.05 -16.06 -14.40
C ARG A 80 -9.77 -14.83 -13.82
N TRP A 81 -9.57 -13.71 -14.52
CA TRP A 81 -10.63 -12.70 -14.67
C TRP A 81 -11.60 -13.20 -15.75
N GLN A 82 -12.81 -13.57 -15.34
CA GLN A 82 -14.02 -13.58 -16.16
C GLN A 82 -15.01 -12.64 -15.47
#